data_AF-Q86S90-F1
#
_entry.id   AF-Q86S90-F1
#
_cell.length_a   1.000
_cell.length_b   1.000
_cell.length_c   1.000
_cell.angle_alpha   90.00
_cell.angle_beta   90.00
_cell.angle_gamma   90.00
#
_symmetry.space_group_name_H-M   'P 1'
#
loop_
_entity.id
_entity.type
_entity.pdbx_description
1 polymer ?
#
loop_
_entity_poly.entity_id
_entity_poly.type
_entity_poly.pdbx_seq_one_letter_code
_entity_poly.pdbx_strand_id
1 'polypeptide(L)'
;MIGMKHEWWYQVGDKTCEEAATVLNEFHRLIHKAIRESGGNNEKRFIMVTGLSAGYDATINSPLQFPDDSKYNPTITRLLLSVHMYAPYDLVMNPDMGNTEFTEEYRNQLYDNFKNVYRKYVPRGINVVVGEMGFVNKNNTAARIEWGKYYMHSCRKLQFSAFIWDNGYWDNTKTCDDIFGHLKRDKLEWENEELIKEYIKAGQVPLDDDPEVFAVEPVETYEALGMVIDHEEVEFNDKVTGRQIVDEMGFGWNLGNTFDAWNSSQNQGLDSETCWGNPETTEKLIDYLVNSGFRAIRIPVTWHNHLIDKKYTIDPEWMKRVKTVVDWCIKKGLYVILNTHHDNSGANIFPLKYGQGYYPLNKDIEESEKFIYNVWKQISIAFNNGI
;
A
#
# COMPACT_ATOMS: atom_id res chain seq x y z
N MET A 1 8.38 5.77 -12.30
CA MET A 1 8.99 6.71 -13.27
C MET A 1 8.46 6.38 -14.67
N ILE A 2 7.18 6.69 -14.93
CA ILE A 2 6.48 6.19 -16.13
C ILE A 2 7.16 6.66 -17.42
N GLY A 3 7.40 5.72 -18.34
CA GLY A 3 7.98 6.00 -19.65
C GLY A 3 9.50 6.12 -19.66
N MET A 4 10.18 5.70 -18.59
CA MET A 4 11.65 5.63 -18.53
C MET A 4 12.16 4.20 -18.67
N LYS A 5 13.44 4.08 -19.03
CA LYS A 5 14.13 2.77 -19.13
C LYS A 5 14.03 1.95 -17.85
N HIS A 6 14.11 2.58 -16.69
CA HIS A 6 14.14 1.94 -15.37
C HIS A 6 12.83 2.18 -14.60
N GLU A 7 11.69 2.10 -15.28
CA GLU A 7 10.38 2.41 -14.70
C GLU A 7 10.02 1.54 -13.48
N TRP A 8 10.36 0.26 -13.54
CA TRP A 8 9.94 -0.77 -12.59
C TRP A 8 11.06 -1.30 -11.67
N TRP A 9 12.30 -0.85 -11.87
CA TRP A 9 13.44 -1.26 -11.05
C TRP A 9 14.43 -0.12 -10.83
N TYR A 10 15.29 -0.25 -9.83
CA TYR A 10 16.31 0.74 -9.51
C TYR A 10 17.69 0.31 -9.98
N GLN A 11 18.32 1.10 -10.85
CA GLN A 11 19.68 0.86 -11.32
C GLN A 11 20.67 1.72 -10.53
N VAL A 12 21.52 1.09 -9.71
CA VAL A 12 22.58 1.78 -8.97
C VAL A 12 23.58 2.41 -9.97
N GLY A 13 23.95 3.66 -9.73
CA GLY A 13 24.83 4.45 -10.61
C GLY A 13 24.14 5.10 -11.80
N ASP A 14 22.84 4.84 -12.02
CA ASP A 14 22.05 5.60 -13.00
C ASP A 14 21.60 6.92 -12.39
N LYS A 15 22.05 8.03 -12.99
CA LYS A 15 21.79 9.39 -12.49
C LYS A 15 20.30 9.73 -12.41
N THR A 16 19.50 9.20 -13.33
CA THR A 16 18.05 9.48 -13.36
C THR A 16 17.36 8.77 -12.20
N CYS A 17 17.75 7.52 -11.92
CA CYS A 17 17.25 6.77 -10.77
C CYS A 17 17.62 7.47 -9.44
N GLU A 18 18.89 7.90 -9.30
CA GLU A 18 19.38 8.59 -8.10
C GLU A 18 18.68 9.93 -7.87
N GLU A 19 18.52 10.72 -8.94
CA GLU A 19 17.75 11.96 -8.91
C GLU A 19 16.30 11.70 -8.49
N ALA A 20 15.63 10.76 -9.13
CA ALA A 20 14.24 10.46 -8.85
C ALA A 20 14.01 9.97 -7.42
N ALA A 21 14.93 9.16 -6.87
CA ALA A 21 14.85 8.73 -5.48
C ALA A 21 15.05 9.91 -4.51
N THR A 22 15.95 10.84 -4.85
CA THR A 22 16.18 12.05 -4.06
C THR A 22 14.96 12.98 -4.06
N VAL A 23 14.35 13.20 -5.23
CA VAL A 23 13.13 13.99 -5.37
C VAL A 23 11.96 13.31 -4.64
N LEU A 24 11.85 11.98 -4.70
CA LEU A 24 10.83 11.24 -3.95
C LEU A 24 10.99 11.40 -2.43
N ASN A 25 12.21 11.46 -1.90
CA ASN A 25 12.42 11.74 -0.47
C ASN A 25 11.88 13.12 -0.08
N GLU A 26 12.03 14.13 -0.94
CA GLU A 26 11.47 15.46 -0.71
C GLU A 26 9.93 15.43 -0.76
N PHE A 27 9.35 14.63 -1.65
CA PHE A 27 7.91 14.40 -1.68
C PHE A 27 7.41 13.78 -0.38
N HIS A 28 8.09 12.76 0.17
CA HIS A 28 7.73 12.19 1.47
C HIS A 28 7.79 13.23 2.59
N ARG A 29 8.80 14.12 2.59
CA ARG A 29 8.91 15.22 3.56
C ARG A 29 7.74 16.19 3.46
N LEU A 30 7.31 16.55 2.25
CA LEU A 30 6.16 17.44 2.03
C LEU A 30 4.84 16.81 2.42
N ILE A 31 4.63 15.52 2.11
CA ILE A 31 3.45 14.75 2.52
C ILE A 31 3.38 14.65 4.04
N HIS A 32 4.49 14.28 4.68
CA HIS A 32 4.62 14.23 6.13
C HIS A 32 4.27 15.57 6.77
N LYS A 33 4.85 16.67 6.27
CA LYS A 33 4.53 18.02 6.70
C LYS A 33 3.04 18.33 6.56
N ALA A 34 2.43 18.05 5.40
CA ALA A 34 1.02 18.31 5.14
C ALA A 34 0.09 17.50 6.05
N ILE A 35 0.46 16.27 6.39
CA ILE A 35 -0.27 15.43 7.34
C ILE A 35 -0.11 15.98 8.76
N ARG A 36 1.11 16.12 9.26
CA ARG A 36 1.37 16.51 10.65
C ARG A 36 0.90 17.93 10.98
N GLU A 37 1.08 18.91 10.09
CA GLU A 37 0.64 20.30 10.30
C GLU A 37 -0.88 20.49 10.28
N SER A 38 -1.64 19.47 9.87
CA SER A 38 -3.12 19.51 9.97
C SER A 38 -3.65 19.26 11.38
N GLY A 39 -2.79 18.85 12.32
CA GLY A 39 -3.11 18.67 13.74
C GLY A 39 -4.11 17.54 14.03
N GLY A 40 -4.54 17.42 15.28
CA GLY A 40 -5.48 16.37 15.71
C GLY A 40 -4.87 14.97 15.63
N ASN A 41 -5.68 13.97 15.25
CA ASN A 41 -5.22 12.58 15.11
C ASN A 41 -4.12 12.41 14.07
N ASN A 42 -3.99 13.34 13.11
CA ASN A 42 -2.92 13.32 12.13
C ASN A 42 -1.52 13.54 12.71
N GLU A 43 -1.38 14.04 13.95
CA GLU A 43 -0.07 14.07 14.63
C GLU A 43 0.42 12.64 14.97
N LYS A 44 -0.52 11.72 15.19
CA LYS A 44 -0.28 10.34 15.64
C LYS A 44 -0.50 9.29 14.55
N ARG A 45 -1.08 9.67 13.41
CA ARG A 45 -1.40 8.76 12.29
C ARG A 45 -0.15 8.07 11.76
N PHE A 46 -0.24 6.78 11.49
CA PHE A 46 0.82 6.06 10.78
C PHE A 46 0.91 6.53 9.32
N ILE A 47 2.13 6.81 8.86
CA ILE A 47 2.43 7.21 7.49
C ILE A 47 3.29 6.12 6.86
N MET A 48 2.87 5.62 5.70
CA MET A 48 3.62 4.63 4.93
C MET A 48 4.50 5.34 3.89
N VAL A 49 5.77 4.94 3.82
CA VAL A 49 6.79 5.50 2.93
C VAL A 49 7.23 4.42 1.94
N THR A 50 7.40 4.75 0.67
CA THR A 50 7.72 3.79 -0.40
C THR A 50 9.03 4.12 -1.11
N GLY A 51 9.76 3.12 -1.59
CA GLY A 51 10.74 3.35 -2.66
C GLY A 51 10.08 3.79 -3.98
N LEU A 52 10.88 4.14 -5.00
CA LEU A 52 10.37 4.38 -6.35
C LEU A 52 9.52 3.19 -6.82
N SER A 53 8.34 3.50 -7.38
CA SER A 53 7.36 2.51 -7.86
C SER A 53 6.89 1.52 -6.77
N ALA A 54 7.12 1.85 -5.48
CA ALA A 54 7.02 0.92 -4.34
C ALA A 54 7.81 -0.39 -4.53
N GLY A 55 8.72 -0.44 -5.50
CA GLY A 55 9.36 -1.67 -5.93
C GLY A 55 10.41 -2.17 -4.95
N TYR A 56 10.61 -3.49 -4.93
CA TYR A 56 11.63 -4.14 -4.11
C TYR A 56 13.03 -3.57 -4.37
N ASP A 57 13.45 -3.43 -5.63
CA ASP A 57 14.81 -2.96 -5.96
C ASP A 57 15.08 -1.55 -5.45
N ALA A 58 14.13 -0.62 -5.62
CA ALA A 58 14.26 0.73 -5.08
C ALA A 58 14.28 0.71 -3.56
N THR A 59 13.47 -0.13 -2.93
CA THR A 59 13.45 -0.31 -1.47
C THR A 59 14.81 -0.78 -0.96
N ILE A 60 15.49 -1.72 -1.64
CA ILE A 60 16.78 -2.22 -1.18
C ILE A 60 17.96 -1.33 -1.58
N ASN A 61 17.96 -0.79 -2.80
CA ASN A 61 19.18 -0.24 -3.40
C ASN A 61 19.19 1.29 -3.54
N SER A 62 18.05 1.97 -3.38
CA SER A 62 17.98 3.43 -3.49
C SER A 62 18.39 4.11 -2.16
N PRO A 63 18.77 5.40 -2.19
CA PRO A 63 18.98 6.22 -1.00
C PRO A 63 17.63 6.65 -0.38
N LEU A 64 16.68 5.72 -0.21
CA LEU A 64 15.39 5.99 0.41
C LEU A 64 15.58 6.56 1.83
N GLN A 65 14.98 7.71 2.09
CA GLN A 65 14.99 8.37 3.39
C GLN A 65 13.57 8.51 3.92
N PHE A 66 13.43 8.26 5.21
CA PHE A 66 12.21 8.51 5.95
C PHE A 66 12.21 9.97 6.42
N PRO A 67 11.05 10.66 6.41
CA PRO A 67 10.95 12.01 6.98
C PRO A 67 11.26 11.98 8.49
N ASP A 68 11.74 13.10 9.03
CA ASP A 68 11.95 13.24 10.47
C ASP A 68 10.60 13.45 11.19
N ASP A 69 10.18 12.44 11.94
CA ASP A 69 8.94 12.47 12.73
C ASP A 69 9.18 12.76 14.22
N SER A 70 10.43 12.99 14.64
CA SER A 70 10.81 13.11 16.06
C SER A 70 10.12 14.25 16.80
N LYS A 71 9.79 15.34 16.08
CA LYS A 71 9.01 16.46 16.63
C LYS A 71 7.62 16.04 17.10
N TYR A 72 6.97 15.12 16.39
CA TYR A 72 5.60 14.69 16.67
C TYR A 72 5.56 13.39 17.46
N ASN A 73 6.48 12.47 17.18
CA ASN A 73 6.52 11.14 17.76
C ASN A 73 7.96 10.78 18.19
N PRO A 74 8.48 11.36 19.29
CA PRO A 74 9.88 11.21 19.71
C PRO A 74 10.23 9.81 20.26
N THR A 75 9.23 9.00 20.63
CA THR A 75 9.42 7.72 21.31
C THR A 75 9.02 6.52 20.47
N ILE A 76 7.89 6.61 19.75
CA ILE A 76 7.36 5.53 18.91
C ILE A 76 7.29 6.05 17.49
N THR A 77 8.09 5.49 16.59
CA THR A 77 7.99 5.86 15.17
C THR A 77 6.58 5.55 14.64
N ARG A 78 5.98 6.55 13.99
CA ARG A 78 4.72 6.42 13.26
C ARG A 78 4.95 6.32 11.76
N LEU A 79 6.16 6.00 11.35
CA LEU A 79 6.51 5.77 9.95
C LEU A 79 6.68 4.28 9.68
N LEU A 80 6.03 3.80 8.64
CA LEU A 80 6.08 2.42 8.18
C LEU A 80 6.69 2.36 6.78
N LEU A 81 7.37 1.27 6.44
CA LEU A 81 7.75 0.99 5.07
C LEU A 81 6.59 0.33 4.32
N SER A 82 6.32 0.80 3.10
CA SER A 82 5.49 0.09 2.14
C SER A 82 6.31 -0.40 0.96
N VAL A 83 6.17 -1.67 0.62
CA VAL A 83 6.78 -2.30 -0.56
C VAL A 83 5.74 -3.14 -1.30
N HIS A 84 5.76 -3.11 -2.63
CA HIS A 84 4.97 -4.02 -3.45
C HIS A 84 5.87 -5.20 -3.84
N MET A 85 5.39 -6.42 -3.65
CA MET A 85 6.22 -7.62 -3.76
C MET A 85 5.46 -8.73 -4.49
N TYR A 86 5.35 -8.54 -5.81
CA TYR A 86 4.95 -9.57 -6.77
C TYR A 86 6.15 -10.45 -7.11
N ALA A 87 6.45 -11.38 -6.19
CA ALA A 87 7.61 -12.24 -6.30
C ALA A 87 7.27 -13.73 -6.08
N PRO A 88 7.94 -14.64 -6.80
CA PRO A 88 8.83 -14.37 -7.94
C PRO A 88 8.10 -13.85 -9.19
N TYR A 89 8.62 -12.80 -9.81
CA TYR A 89 7.96 -12.10 -10.93
C TYR A 89 7.53 -13.05 -12.05
N ASP A 90 8.43 -13.94 -12.48
CA ASP A 90 8.17 -14.88 -13.58
C ASP A 90 7.03 -15.87 -13.30
N LEU A 91 6.83 -16.19 -12.02
CA LEU A 91 5.74 -17.06 -11.62
C LEU A 91 4.43 -16.27 -11.48
N VAL A 92 4.47 -15.13 -10.77
CA VAL A 92 3.25 -14.51 -10.21
C VAL A 92 2.70 -13.32 -11.00
N MET A 93 3.52 -12.69 -11.85
CA MET A 93 3.16 -11.48 -12.60
C MET A 93 3.35 -11.64 -14.11
N ASN A 94 4.45 -12.30 -14.53
CA ASN A 94 4.71 -12.53 -15.95
C ASN A 94 3.56 -13.36 -16.58
N PRO A 95 2.96 -12.90 -17.69
CA PRO A 95 1.78 -13.54 -18.28
C PRO A 95 2.07 -14.86 -19.01
N ASP A 96 3.30 -15.37 -18.99
CA ASP A 96 3.63 -16.71 -19.47
C ASP A 96 2.85 -17.78 -18.69
N MET A 97 1.81 -18.32 -19.35
CA MET A 97 0.92 -19.35 -18.81
C MET A 97 1.58 -20.74 -18.74
N GLY A 98 2.80 -20.92 -19.27
CA GLY A 98 3.56 -22.16 -19.13
C GLY A 98 4.23 -22.33 -17.76
N ASN A 99 4.57 -21.21 -17.10
CA ASN A 99 5.22 -21.22 -15.79
C ASN A 99 4.19 -21.21 -14.65
N THR A 100 3.85 -22.39 -14.12
CA THR A 100 2.70 -22.57 -13.22
C THR A 100 3.03 -23.12 -11.84
N GLU A 101 4.25 -23.61 -11.62
CA GLU A 101 4.66 -24.34 -10.40
C GLU A 101 5.43 -23.47 -9.41
N PHE A 102 5.10 -23.57 -8.12
CA PHE A 102 5.82 -22.89 -7.05
C PHE A 102 6.98 -23.74 -6.52
N THR A 103 8.07 -23.73 -7.27
CA THR A 103 9.29 -24.52 -7.03
C THR A 103 10.05 -24.07 -5.77
N GLU A 104 11.00 -24.89 -5.34
CA GLU A 104 11.90 -24.57 -4.22
C GLU A 104 12.80 -23.36 -4.53
N GLU A 105 13.23 -23.18 -5.78
CA GLU A 105 13.98 -21.99 -6.21
C GLU A 105 13.15 -20.72 -5.97
N TYR A 106 11.88 -20.76 -6.37
CA TYR A 106 10.95 -19.65 -6.18
C TYR A 106 10.65 -19.35 -4.71
N ARG A 107 10.56 -20.38 -3.86
CA ARG A 107 10.46 -20.21 -2.39
C ARG A 107 11.66 -19.50 -1.80
N ASN A 108 12.86 -19.93 -2.20
CA ASN A 108 14.11 -19.37 -1.70
C ASN A 108 14.26 -17.91 -2.14
N GLN A 109 13.99 -17.61 -3.42
CA GLN A 109 14.00 -16.24 -3.92
C GLN A 109 13.04 -15.32 -3.16
N LEU A 110 11.79 -15.75 -2.97
CA LEU A 110 10.79 -14.96 -2.24
C LEU A 110 11.24 -14.70 -0.79
N TYR A 111 11.72 -15.74 -0.10
CA TYR A 111 12.18 -15.61 1.28
C TYR A 111 13.45 -14.75 1.39
N ASP A 112 14.39 -14.86 0.45
CA ASP A 112 15.56 -14.00 0.39
C ASP A 112 15.19 -12.52 0.21
N ASN A 113 14.21 -12.22 -0.65
CA ASN A 113 13.69 -10.86 -0.80
C ASN A 113 13.13 -10.32 0.53
N PHE A 114 12.32 -11.10 1.25
CA PHE A 114 11.82 -10.68 2.56
C PHE A 114 12.92 -10.52 3.60
N LYS A 115 13.90 -11.43 3.65
CA LYS A 115 15.06 -11.30 4.55
C LYS A 115 15.84 -10.02 4.28
N ASN A 116 16.00 -9.63 3.02
CA ASN A 116 16.72 -8.41 2.66
C ASN A 116 15.96 -7.16 3.14
N VAL A 117 14.64 -7.12 2.96
CA VAL A 117 13.80 -6.04 3.51
C VAL A 117 13.88 -6.03 5.03
N TYR A 118 13.72 -7.18 5.68
CA TYR A 118 13.77 -7.30 7.14
C TYR A 118 15.09 -6.75 7.68
N ARG A 119 16.23 -7.29 7.23
CA ARG A 119 17.58 -6.91 7.68
C ARG A 119 17.86 -5.42 7.50
N LYS A 120 17.27 -4.79 6.48
CA LYS A 120 17.45 -3.36 6.21
C LYS A 120 16.57 -2.49 7.13
N TYR A 121 15.34 -2.89 7.42
CA TYR A 121 14.36 -2.00 8.04
C TYR A 121 13.94 -2.37 9.47
N VAL A 122 13.60 -3.64 9.72
CA VAL A 122 12.95 -4.04 10.97
C VAL A 122 13.87 -3.88 12.20
N PRO A 123 15.14 -4.34 12.20
CA PRO A 123 16.06 -4.11 13.32
C PRO A 123 16.34 -2.63 13.60
N ARG A 124 16.00 -1.73 12.67
CA ARG A 124 16.13 -0.27 12.82
C ARG A 124 14.82 0.38 13.30
N GLY A 125 13.85 -0.43 13.74
CA GLY A 125 12.56 0.03 14.24
C GLY A 125 11.56 0.40 13.15
N ILE A 126 11.84 0.13 11.87
CA ILE A 126 10.92 0.42 10.77
C ILE A 126 10.11 -0.83 10.44
N ASN A 127 8.84 -0.84 10.84
CA ASN A 127 7.91 -1.92 10.53
C ASN A 127 7.46 -1.85 9.06
N VAL A 128 7.10 -3.00 8.50
CA VAL A 128 6.93 -3.17 7.06
C VAL A 128 5.53 -3.69 6.73
N VAL A 129 4.93 -3.08 5.73
CA VAL A 129 3.68 -3.51 5.11
C VAL A 129 3.97 -3.82 3.65
N VAL A 130 3.62 -5.02 3.21
CA VAL A 130 3.55 -5.32 1.78
C VAL A 130 2.22 -4.77 1.26
N GLY A 131 2.26 -3.58 0.66
CA GLY A 131 1.06 -2.86 0.21
C GLY A 131 0.33 -3.56 -0.95
N GLU A 132 1.07 -4.34 -1.74
CA GLU A 132 0.51 -5.15 -2.82
C GLU A 132 1.29 -6.46 -3.01
N MET A 133 0.53 -7.55 -3.14
CA MET A 133 0.97 -8.87 -3.60
C MET A 133 -0.11 -9.48 -4.47
N GLY A 134 0.23 -10.45 -5.30
CA GLY A 134 -0.75 -11.19 -6.08
C GLY A 134 -0.10 -12.30 -6.87
N PHE A 135 -0.94 -13.22 -7.37
CA PHE A 135 -0.55 -14.24 -8.32
C PHE A 135 -1.64 -14.35 -9.39
N VAL A 136 -1.30 -13.94 -10.62
CA VAL A 136 -2.18 -14.04 -11.79
C VAL A 136 -2.69 -15.48 -11.96
N ASN A 137 -3.94 -15.62 -12.41
CA ASN A 137 -4.54 -16.94 -12.57
C ASN A 137 -4.03 -17.64 -13.84
N LYS A 138 -3.10 -18.58 -13.69
CA LYS A 138 -2.60 -19.44 -14.80
C LYS A 138 -3.29 -20.80 -14.84
N ASN A 139 -4.52 -20.91 -14.31
CA ASN A 139 -5.23 -22.17 -14.06
C ASN A 139 -4.49 -23.11 -13.10
N ASN A 140 -3.77 -22.53 -12.14
CA ASN A 140 -2.82 -23.20 -11.25
C ASN A 140 -3.18 -23.01 -9.77
N THR A 141 -4.46 -23.19 -9.43
CA THR A 141 -5.02 -22.96 -8.08
C THR A 141 -4.19 -23.55 -6.95
N ALA A 142 -3.72 -24.81 -7.07
CA ALA A 142 -2.93 -25.45 -6.02
C ALA A 142 -1.62 -24.69 -5.74
N ALA A 143 -0.89 -24.29 -6.80
CA ALA A 143 0.33 -23.50 -6.67
C ALA A 143 0.07 -22.10 -6.10
N ARG A 144 -1.06 -21.47 -6.45
CA ARG A 144 -1.47 -20.19 -5.88
C ARG A 144 -1.70 -20.32 -4.36
N ILE A 145 -2.51 -21.31 -3.95
CA ILE A 145 -2.77 -21.59 -2.53
C ILE A 145 -1.46 -21.81 -1.76
N GLU A 146 -0.59 -22.66 -2.30
CA GLU A 146 0.69 -22.98 -1.67
C GLU A 146 1.61 -21.77 -1.57
N TRP A 147 1.71 -20.98 -2.65
CA TRP A 147 2.47 -19.75 -2.69
C TRP A 147 1.99 -18.76 -1.65
N GLY A 148 0.69 -18.46 -1.57
CA GLY A 148 0.22 -17.44 -0.64
C GLY A 148 0.27 -17.87 0.83
N LYS A 149 0.13 -19.18 1.13
CA LYS A 149 0.43 -19.70 2.48
C LYS A 149 1.89 -19.45 2.85
N TYR A 150 2.82 -19.82 1.96
CA TYR A 150 4.24 -19.62 2.19
C TYR A 150 4.60 -18.13 2.28
N TYR A 151 4.01 -17.30 1.43
CA TYR A 151 4.15 -15.85 1.43
C TYR A 151 3.75 -15.26 2.77
N MET A 152 2.53 -15.55 3.23
CA MET A 152 2.01 -15.05 4.49
C MET A 152 2.82 -15.56 5.67
N HIS A 153 3.14 -16.86 5.74
CA HIS A 153 3.99 -17.39 6.81
C HIS A 153 5.37 -16.71 6.83
N SER A 154 5.97 -16.45 5.67
CA SER A 154 7.23 -15.71 5.57
C SER A 154 7.10 -14.28 6.05
N CYS A 155 6.03 -13.58 5.66
CA CYS A 155 5.71 -12.24 6.16
C CYS A 155 5.56 -12.23 7.67
N ARG A 156 4.76 -13.13 8.26
CA ARG A 156 4.55 -13.18 9.71
C ARG A 156 5.83 -13.50 10.47
N LYS A 157 6.63 -14.44 9.96
CA LYS A 157 7.96 -14.77 10.49
C LYS A 157 8.94 -13.60 10.46
N LEU A 158 8.79 -12.70 9.49
CA LEU A 158 9.65 -11.53 9.31
C LEU A 158 8.96 -10.23 9.72
N GLN A 159 7.91 -10.28 10.55
CA GLN A 159 7.27 -9.11 11.15
C GLN A 159 6.53 -8.19 10.16
N PHE A 160 5.95 -8.75 9.10
CA PHE A 160 5.25 -8.03 8.03
C PHE A 160 3.74 -8.33 8.01
N SER A 161 2.98 -7.40 7.43
CA SER A 161 1.62 -7.63 6.92
C SER A 161 1.64 -7.60 5.39
N ALA A 162 0.63 -8.16 4.74
CA ALA A 162 0.55 -8.14 3.28
C ALA A 162 -0.89 -8.01 2.77
N PHE A 163 -1.04 -7.34 1.63
CA PHE A 163 -2.33 -7.02 1.05
C PHE A 163 -2.44 -7.59 -0.37
N ILE A 164 -3.45 -8.43 -0.62
CA ILE A 164 -3.68 -9.00 -1.95
C ILE A 164 -4.31 -7.98 -2.89
N TRP A 165 -3.76 -7.83 -4.09
CA TRP A 165 -4.32 -7.00 -5.17
C TRP A 165 -5.54 -7.68 -5.77
N ASP A 166 -6.67 -6.97 -5.86
CA ASP A 166 -7.89 -7.45 -6.49
C ASP A 166 -8.46 -6.39 -7.42
N ASN A 167 -8.24 -6.59 -8.72
CA ASN A 167 -8.64 -5.67 -9.76
C ASN A 167 -10.00 -6.00 -10.39
N GLY A 168 -10.66 -7.08 -9.94
CA GLY A 168 -11.94 -7.52 -10.47
C GLY A 168 -11.87 -8.12 -11.89
N TYR A 169 -10.69 -8.57 -12.35
CA TYR A 169 -10.54 -9.25 -13.63
C TYR A 169 -10.21 -10.72 -13.46
N TRP A 170 -11.03 -11.61 -14.01
CA TRP A 170 -10.94 -13.07 -13.81
C TRP A 170 -10.87 -13.89 -15.10
N ASP A 171 -11.11 -13.28 -16.26
CA ASP A 171 -11.03 -13.99 -17.54
C ASP A 171 -9.56 -14.23 -17.94
N ASN A 172 -9.11 -15.46 -17.74
CA ASN A 172 -7.78 -15.92 -18.13
C ASN A 172 -7.78 -16.83 -19.37
N THR A 173 -8.83 -16.80 -20.20
CA THR A 173 -8.99 -17.72 -21.34
C THR A 173 -8.01 -17.46 -22.49
N LYS A 174 -7.51 -16.23 -22.62
CA LYS A 174 -6.60 -15.81 -23.70
C LYS A 174 -5.22 -15.37 -23.18
N THR A 175 -5.20 -14.71 -22.04
CA THR A 175 -4.00 -14.21 -21.36
C THR A 175 -4.29 -14.18 -19.87
N CYS A 176 -3.24 -14.24 -19.05
CA CYS A 176 -3.34 -13.97 -17.62
C CYS A 176 -2.71 -12.63 -17.22
N ASP A 177 -2.37 -11.79 -18.20
CA ASP A 177 -1.82 -10.45 -17.96
C ASP A 177 -2.79 -9.60 -17.14
N ASP A 178 -2.33 -9.17 -15.97
CA ASP A 178 -3.10 -8.42 -14.98
C ASP A 178 -4.47 -9.06 -14.63
N ILE A 179 -4.54 -10.40 -14.50
CA ILE A 179 -5.74 -11.12 -14.07
C ILE A 179 -5.63 -11.50 -12.58
N PHE A 180 -5.98 -10.54 -11.71
CA PHE A 180 -5.91 -10.65 -10.23
C PHE A 180 -7.28 -10.62 -9.54
N GLY A 181 -8.38 -10.80 -10.27
CA GLY A 181 -9.72 -10.79 -9.71
C GLY A 181 -9.91 -11.89 -8.66
N HIS A 182 -10.39 -11.50 -7.47
CA HIS A 182 -10.67 -12.42 -6.37
C HIS A 182 -12.13 -12.34 -5.92
N LEU A 183 -12.70 -11.15 -5.75
CA LEU A 183 -14.09 -10.94 -5.36
C LEU A 183 -14.96 -10.57 -6.56
N LYS A 184 -16.01 -11.34 -6.83
CA LYS A 184 -17.11 -10.91 -7.72
C LYS A 184 -17.99 -9.94 -6.96
N ARG A 185 -17.67 -8.66 -7.06
CA ARG A 185 -18.24 -7.58 -6.23
C ARG A 185 -19.75 -7.39 -6.40
N ASP A 186 -20.27 -7.70 -7.58
CA ASP A 186 -21.71 -7.69 -7.91
C ASP A 186 -22.49 -8.83 -7.24
N LYS A 187 -21.81 -9.95 -6.98
CA LYS A 187 -22.40 -11.17 -6.38
C LYS A 187 -22.08 -11.33 -4.90
N LEU A 188 -21.07 -10.62 -4.41
CA LEU A 188 -20.47 -10.84 -3.09
C LEU A 188 -20.07 -12.32 -2.93
N GLU A 189 -19.24 -12.79 -3.87
CA GLU A 189 -18.78 -14.17 -3.94
C GLU A 189 -17.29 -14.21 -4.30
N TRP A 190 -16.49 -14.93 -3.52
CA TRP A 190 -15.09 -15.19 -3.86
C TRP A 190 -14.99 -16.14 -5.06
N GLU A 191 -14.19 -15.78 -6.07
CA GLU A 191 -13.87 -16.65 -7.20
C GLU A 191 -13.23 -17.96 -6.73
N ASN A 192 -12.41 -17.89 -5.67
CA ASN A 192 -11.85 -19.07 -5.02
C ASN A 192 -11.86 -18.89 -3.50
N GLU A 193 -12.89 -19.43 -2.86
CA GLU A 193 -13.11 -19.28 -1.42
C GLU A 193 -12.03 -20.00 -0.57
N GLU A 194 -11.55 -21.17 -1.02
CA GLU A 194 -10.49 -21.92 -0.34
C GLU A 194 -9.18 -21.13 -0.28
N LEU A 195 -8.78 -20.53 -1.40
CA LEU A 195 -7.58 -19.70 -1.49
C LEU A 195 -7.62 -18.53 -0.51
N ILE A 196 -8.73 -17.79 -0.48
CA ILE A 196 -8.88 -16.65 0.42
C ILE A 196 -8.87 -17.10 1.88
N LYS A 197 -9.57 -18.20 2.22
CA LYS A 197 -9.57 -18.76 3.58
C LYS A 197 -8.18 -19.16 4.05
N GLU A 198 -7.39 -19.83 3.21
CA GLU A 198 -6.03 -20.24 3.57
C GLU A 198 -5.10 -19.03 3.79
N TYR A 199 -5.26 -17.95 3.01
CA TYR A 199 -4.44 -16.74 3.19
C TYR A 199 -4.83 -15.98 4.45
N ILE A 200 -6.12 -15.84 4.74
CA ILE A 200 -6.63 -15.24 5.98
C ILE A 200 -6.09 -16.02 7.19
N LYS A 201 -6.20 -17.35 7.17
CA LYS A 201 -5.68 -18.22 8.23
C LYS A 201 -4.16 -18.05 8.41
N ALA A 202 -3.39 -17.98 7.33
CA ALA A 202 -1.94 -17.77 7.42
C ALA A 202 -1.57 -16.37 7.94
N GLY A 203 -2.36 -15.34 7.62
CA GLY A 203 -2.19 -13.97 8.09
C GLY A 203 -2.59 -13.75 9.56
N GLN A 204 -3.39 -14.64 10.14
CA GLN A 204 -3.77 -14.61 11.56
C GLN A 204 -2.67 -15.15 12.50
N VAL A 205 -1.62 -15.76 11.96
CA VAL A 205 -0.46 -16.17 12.76
C VAL A 205 0.18 -14.90 13.34
N PRO A 206 0.38 -14.80 14.67
CA PRO A 206 1.06 -13.66 15.27
C PRO A 206 2.45 -13.45 14.66
N LEU A 207 2.92 -12.20 14.65
CA LEU A 207 4.28 -11.92 14.23
C LEU A 207 5.30 -12.65 15.11
N ASP A 208 6.32 -13.24 14.50
CA ASP A 208 7.35 -13.98 15.21
C ASP A 208 8.34 -13.03 15.90
N ASP A 209 8.57 -13.29 17.19
CA ASP A 209 9.56 -12.60 18.03
C ASP A 209 10.85 -13.42 18.20
N ASP A 210 10.94 -14.61 17.60
CA ASP A 210 12.09 -15.50 17.71
C ASP A 210 13.38 -14.83 17.17
N PRO A 211 14.34 -14.49 18.05
CA PRO A 211 15.60 -13.87 17.65
C PRO A 211 16.50 -14.80 16.83
N GLU A 212 16.23 -16.12 16.78
CA GLU A 212 17.06 -17.10 16.08
C GLU A 212 17.03 -16.94 14.56
N VAL A 213 16.04 -16.22 14.00
CA VAL A 213 15.99 -16.01 12.55
C VAL A 213 17.18 -15.18 12.07
N PHE A 214 17.70 -14.24 12.88
CA PHE A 214 19.00 -13.56 12.67
C PHE A 214 19.58 -13.03 13.98
N ALA A 215 20.53 -13.76 14.56
CA ALA A 215 21.37 -13.24 15.64
C ALA A 215 22.25 -12.08 15.14
N VAL A 216 21.77 -10.86 15.32
CA VAL A 216 22.61 -9.67 15.51
C VAL A 216 21.98 -8.91 16.67
N GLU A 217 22.66 -8.88 17.81
CA GLU A 217 22.13 -8.25 19.03
C GLU A 217 21.91 -6.74 18.85
N PRO A 218 20.68 -6.24 19.06
CA PRO A 218 20.44 -4.82 19.34
C PRO A 218 20.58 -4.54 20.85
N VAL A 219 21.12 -3.35 21.17
CA VAL A 219 21.26 -2.83 22.54
C VAL A 219 19.89 -2.37 23.07
N GLU A 220 19.55 -2.75 24.30
CA GLU A 220 18.25 -2.57 25.00
C GLU A 220 17.72 -1.13 25.11
N THR A 221 16.39 -1.00 25.32
CA THR A 221 15.83 -0.26 26.49
C THR A 221 14.31 -0.47 26.72
N TYR A 222 13.98 -0.99 27.92
CA TYR A 222 12.78 -0.83 28.78
C TYR A 222 11.58 -1.81 28.72
N GLU A 223 11.57 -2.68 29.74
CA GLU A 223 10.45 -3.18 30.58
C GLU A 223 9.51 -2.04 31.07
N ALA A 224 8.29 -2.24 31.58
CA ALA A 224 7.34 -3.34 31.73
C ALA A 224 6.19 -2.74 32.56
N LEU A 225 4.97 -2.57 32.05
CA LEU A 225 3.83 -2.15 32.90
C LEU A 225 2.51 -2.74 32.40
N GLY A 226 1.97 -3.67 33.22
CA GLY A 226 0.75 -4.42 32.97
C GLY A 226 -0.51 -3.57 32.79
N MET A 227 -1.40 -4.09 31.95
CA MET A 227 -2.65 -3.50 31.46
C MET A 227 -3.86 -3.78 32.36
N VAL A 228 -4.86 -2.86 32.36
CA VAL A 228 -6.32 -3.12 32.42
C VAL A 228 -7.08 -2.02 31.62
N ILE A 229 -8.27 -2.37 31.11
CA ILE A 229 -9.12 -1.83 30.02
C ILE A 229 -10.26 -0.89 30.55
N ASP A 230 -10.65 0.21 29.86
CA ASP A 230 -11.87 0.37 28.99
C ASP A 230 -12.40 1.82 28.70
N HIS A 231 -13.02 1.95 27.51
CA HIS A 231 -14.01 2.86 26.86
C HIS A 231 -13.91 4.41 26.68
N GLU A 232 -13.90 4.77 25.38
CA GLU A 232 -14.54 5.84 24.56
C GLU A 232 -14.28 7.35 24.75
N GLU A 233 -13.41 7.91 23.88
CA GLU A 233 -13.66 8.80 22.72
C GLU A 233 -12.46 8.57 21.75
N VAL A 234 -12.61 8.52 20.40
CA VAL A 234 -11.53 8.02 19.49
C VAL A 234 -10.45 9.09 19.21
N GLU A 235 -9.65 9.38 20.24
CA GLU A 235 -8.31 9.91 20.05
C GLU A 235 -7.39 8.77 19.59
N PHE A 236 -6.50 9.01 18.62
CA PHE A 236 -5.53 7.99 18.23
C PHE A 236 -4.66 7.63 19.43
N ASN A 237 -4.64 6.33 19.78
CA ASN A 237 -3.83 5.81 20.88
C ASN A 237 -2.34 5.99 20.57
N ASP A 238 -1.70 6.89 21.32
CA ASP A 238 -0.29 7.25 21.18
C ASP A 238 0.68 6.13 21.61
N LYS A 239 0.17 5.05 22.22
CA LYS A 239 0.94 3.86 22.61
C LYS A 239 0.96 2.74 21.58
N VAL A 240 0.10 2.77 20.57
CA VAL A 240 0.10 1.75 19.49
C VAL A 240 1.41 1.86 18.71
N THR A 241 2.18 0.79 18.68
CA THR A 241 3.46 0.72 17.96
C THR A 241 3.25 0.32 16.49
N GLY A 242 4.24 0.64 15.64
CA GLY A 242 4.28 0.15 14.27
C GLY A 242 4.23 -1.38 14.19
N ARG A 243 4.82 -2.08 15.18
CA ARG A 243 4.78 -3.54 15.27
C ARG A 243 3.36 -4.04 15.53
N GLN A 244 2.65 -3.44 16.49
CA GLN A 244 1.28 -3.80 16.83
C GLN A 244 0.34 -3.60 15.64
N ILE A 245 0.39 -2.43 14.97
CA ILE A 245 -0.50 -2.20 13.82
C ILE A 245 -0.22 -3.18 12.66
N VAL A 246 1.06 -3.53 12.42
CA VAL A 246 1.43 -4.53 11.41
C VAL A 246 1.01 -5.96 11.82
N ASP A 247 1.05 -6.28 13.11
CA ASP A 247 0.51 -7.55 13.61
C ASP A 247 -1.01 -7.62 13.41
N GLU A 248 -1.73 -6.57 13.82
CA GLU A 248 -3.20 -6.50 13.79
C GLU A 248 -3.79 -6.44 12.37
N MET A 249 -3.08 -5.82 11.42
CA MET A 249 -3.49 -5.80 10.00
C MET A 249 -3.48 -7.20 9.38
N GLY A 250 -2.51 -8.05 9.74
CA GLY A 250 -2.42 -9.44 9.26
C GLY A 250 -2.37 -9.54 7.73
N PHE A 251 -3.39 -10.19 7.15
CA PHE A 251 -3.64 -10.27 5.72
C PHE A 251 -4.77 -9.29 5.34
N GLY A 252 -4.48 -8.37 4.41
CA GLY A 252 -5.43 -7.36 3.94
C GLY A 252 -5.84 -7.55 2.48
N TRP A 253 -6.85 -6.79 2.06
CA TRP A 253 -7.38 -6.80 0.69
C TRP A 253 -7.27 -5.41 0.04
N ASN A 254 -6.94 -5.35 -1.25
CA ASN A 254 -6.93 -4.11 -2.02
C ASN A 254 -8.22 -3.93 -2.81
N LEU A 255 -8.86 -2.77 -2.67
CA LEU A 255 -9.95 -2.33 -3.53
C LEU A 255 -9.39 -1.73 -4.83
N GLY A 256 -8.75 -2.55 -5.65
CA GLY A 256 -8.13 -2.12 -6.92
C GLY A 256 -9.15 -1.82 -8.02
N ASN A 257 -8.75 -1.08 -9.06
CA ASN A 257 -9.58 -0.69 -10.19
C ASN A 257 -10.96 -0.12 -9.80
N THR A 258 -10.97 0.73 -8.78
CA THR A 258 -12.16 1.36 -8.19
C THR A 258 -11.94 2.86 -8.06
N PHE A 259 -11.38 3.34 -6.94
CA PHE A 259 -11.09 4.76 -6.73
C PHE A 259 -9.79 5.21 -7.41
N ASP A 260 -8.97 4.26 -7.83
CA ASP A 260 -7.82 4.46 -8.70
C ASP A 260 -8.21 4.48 -10.19
N ALA A 261 -9.43 4.05 -10.54
CA ALA A 261 -9.88 4.04 -11.92
C ALA A 261 -10.07 5.47 -12.47
N TRP A 262 -9.45 5.73 -13.62
CA TRP A 262 -9.48 7.03 -14.26
C TRP A 262 -9.48 6.91 -15.79
N ASN A 263 -10.00 7.92 -16.48
CA ASN A 263 -9.78 8.13 -17.91
C ASN A 263 -8.93 9.39 -18.17
N SER A 264 -8.60 9.72 -19.42
CA SER A 264 -7.72 10.84 -19.74
C SER A 264 -8.28 12.26 -19.47
N SER A 265 -9.53 12.38 -18.99
CA SER A 265 -10.19 13.67 -18.74
C SER A 265 -9.83 14.26 -17.37
N GLN A 266 -9.88 15.58 -17.27
CA GLN A 266 -9.81 16.30 -16.00
C GLN A 266 -11.20 16.58 -15.44
N ASN A 267 -11.29 16.84 -14.14
CA ASN A 267 -12.54 17.12 -13.43
C ASN A 267 -13.58 15.98 -13.63
N GLN A 268 -13.14 14.75 -13.39
CA GLN A 268 -14.04 13.60 -13.45
C GLN A 268 -14.94 13.56 -12.20
N GLY A 269 -16.19 13.13 -12.40
CA GLY A 269 -17.16 12.93 -11.33
C GLY A 269 -17.10 11.52 -10.73
N LEU A 270 -18.16 11.15 -10.01
CA LEU A 270 -18.24 9.86 -9.30
C LEU A 270 -18.19 8.62 -10.23
N ASP A 271 -18.55 8.78 -11.50
CA ASP A 271 -18.51 7.69 -12.49
C ASP A 271 -17.11 7.09 -12.67
N SER A 272 -16.04 7.82 -12.29
CA SER A 272 -14.67 7.30 -12.24
C SER A 272 -14.58 6.00 -11.43
N GLU A 273 -15.33 5.87 -10.33
CA GLU A 273 -15.33 4.67 -9.48
C GLU A 273 -15.64 3.38 -10.25
N THR A 274 -16.42 3.49 -11.34
CA THR A 274 -16.89 2.34 -12.13
C THR A 274 -16.31 2.29 -13.55
N CYS A 275 -15.46 3.25 -13.91
CA CYS A 275 -15.06 3.45 -15.31
C CYS A 275 -14.15 2.35 -15.87
N TRP A 276 -13.57 1.51 -15.01
CA TRP A 276 -12.82 0.30 -15.39
C TRP A 276 -13.63 -1.00 -15.20
N GLY A 277 -14.95 -0.90 -15.02
CA GLY A 277 -15.88 -2.04 -15.11
C GLY A 277 -16.25 -2.71 -13.79
N ASN A 278 -15.62 -2.34 -12.67
CA ASN A 278 -16.07 -2.77 -11.35
C ASN A 278 -17.36 -2.03 -10.95
N PRO A 279 -18.27 -2.67 -10.20
CA PRO A 279 -19.46 -2.00 -9.68
C PRO A 279 -19.10 -1.00 -8.57
N GLU A 280 -20.01 -0.07 -8.29
CA GLU A 280 -19.89 0.85 -7.16
C GLU A 280 -19.71 0.10 -5.83
N THR A 281 -18.80 0.59 -4.99
CA THR A 281 -18.52 0.03 -3.67
C THR A 281 -19.72 0.24 -2.74
N THR A 282 -20.22 -0.84 -2.15
CA THR A 282 -21.35 -0.78 -1.21
C THR A 282 -20.92 -1.12 0.21
N GLU A 283 -21.66 -0.65 1.21
CA GLU A 283 -21.41 -1.03 2.60
C GLU A 283 -21.52 -2.55 2.79
N LYS A 284 -22.41 -3.23 2.03
CA LYS A 284 -22.55 -4.69 2.02
C LYS A 284 -21.29 -5.41 1.53
N LEU A 285 -20.54 -4.81 0.61
CA LEU A 285 -19.24 -5.33 0.20
C LEU A 285 -18.28 -5.32 1.39
N ILE A 286 -18.26 -4.23 2.17
CA ILE A 286 -17.41 -4.14 3.35
C ILE A 286 -17.86 -5.15 4.42
N ASP A 287 -19.17 -5.33 4.62
CA ASP A 287 -19.70 -6.41 5.48
C ASP A 287 -19.20 -7.78 5.02
N TYR A 288 -19.23 -8.06 3.72
CA TYR A 288 -18.77 -9.33 3.17
C TYR A 288 -17.27 -9.57 3.41
N LEU A 289 -16.44 -8.53 3.25
CA LEU A 289 -15.00 -8.61 3.56
C LEU A 289 -14.75 -8.93 5.04
N VAL A 290 -15.41 -8.21 5.95
CA VAL A 290 -15.28 -8.43 7.40
C VAL A 290 -15.74 -9.83 7.78
N ASN A 291 -16.90 -10.25 7.27
CA ASN A 291 -17.45 -11.60 7.51
C ASN A 291 -16.58 -12.72 6.94
N SER A 292 -15.77 -12.41 5.91
CA SER A 292 -14.78 -13.36 5.36
C SER A 292 -13.56 -13.51 6.26
N GLY A 293 -13.33 -12.58 7.19
CA GLY A 293 -12.24 -12.60 8.17
C GLY A 293 -11.12 -11.58 7.90
N PHE A 294 -11.30 -10.66 6.95
CA PHE A 294 -10.36 -9.57 6.74
C PHE A 294 -10.37 -8.58 7.89
N ARG A 295 -9.17 -8.09 8.25
CA ARG A 295 -8.98 -7.07 9.29
C ARG A 295 -8.47 -5.74 8.73
N ALA A 296 -8.02 -5.74 7.48
CA ALA A 296 -7.47 -4.56 6.85
C ALA A 296 -7.84 -4.46 5.37
N ILE A 297 -7.97 -3.22 4.90
CA ILE A 297 -8.25 -2.88 3.52
C ILE A 297 -7.33 -1.75 3.06
N ARG A 298 -6.81 -1.86 1.84
CA ARG A 298 -6.15 -0.75 1.14
C ARG A 298 -7.07 -0.20 0.06
N ILE A 299 -7.23 1.12 0.05
CA ILE A 299 -8.05 1.89 -0.89
C ILE A 299 -7.08 2.78 -1.69
N PRO A 300 -6.61 2.31 -2.86
CA PRO A 300 -5.84 3.14 -3.78
C PRO A 300 -6.76 4.18 -4.43
N VAL A 301 -6.30 5.43 -4.54
CA VAL A 301 -7.11 6.52 -5.11
C VAL A 301 -6.28 7.38 -6.04
N THR A 302 -6.81 7.66 -7.23
CA THR A 302 -6.26 8.65 -8.16
C THR A 302 -6.93 9.99 -7.86
N TRP A 303 -6.15 11.05 -7.65
CA TRP A 303 -6.66 12.37 -7.23
C TRP A 303 -6.48 13.44 -8.30
N HIS A 304 -5.47 13.33 -9.18
CA HIS A 304 -5.12 14.39 -10.13
C HIS A 304 -6.23 14.72 -11.11
N ASN A 305 -7.03 13.74 -11.51
CA ASN A 305 -8.15 13.87 -12.42
C ASN A 305 -9.42 14.43 -11.75
N HIS A 306 -9.41 14.61 -10.43
CA HIS A 306 -10.54 15.14 -9.64
C HIS A 306 -10.28 16.56 -9.11
N LEU A 307 -9.33 17.29 -9.71
CA LEU A 307 -9.06 18.69 -9.34
C LEU A 307 -9.96 19.65 -10.13
N ILE A 308 -10.72 20.51 -9.42
CA ILE A 308 -11.74 21.38 -10.02
C ILE A 308 -11.25 22.81 -10.32
N ASP A 309 -10.11 23.21 -9.76
CA ASP A 309 -9.53 24.54 -9.98
C ASP A 309 -8.01 24.58 -9.78
N LYS A 310 -7.38 25.67 -10.25
CA LYS A 310 -5.92 25.88 -10.14
C LYS A 310 -5.39 26.04 -8.71
N LYS A 311 -6.24 25.98 -7.69
CA LYS A 311 -5.81 25.89 -6.28
C LYS A 311 -5.64 24.43 -5.85
N TYR A 312 -5.76 23.49 -6.79
CA TYR A 312 -5.74 22.04 -6.56
C TYR A 312 -6.88 21.59 -5.67
N THR A 313 -8.02 22.30 -5.69
CA THR A 313 -9.20 21.88 -4.92
C THR A 313 -9.67 20.53 -5.43
N ILE A 314 -9.68 19.52 -4.57
CA ILE A 314 -10.26 18.20 -4.89
C ILE A 314 -11.78 18.37 -4.91
N ASP A 315 -12.44 17.77 -5.90
CA ASP A 315 -13.91 17.76 -5.99
C ASP A 315 -14.50 17.29 -4.65
N PRO A 316 -15.29 18.14 -3.96
CA PRO A 316 -15.90 17.79 -2.69
C PRO A 316 -16.77 16.53 -2.74
N GLU A 317 -17.43 16.24 -3.87
CA GLU A 317 -18.24 15.02 -4.00
C GLU A 317 -17.34 13.78 -4.11
N TRP A 318 -16.20 13.87 -4.82
CA TRP A 318 -15.21 12.79 -4.86
C TRP A 318 -14.60 12.53 -3.47
N MET A 319 -14.15 13.58 -2.78
CA MET A 319 -13.60 13.48 -1.43
C MET A 319 -14.62 12.84 -0.47
N LYS A 320 -15.87 13.29 -0.52
CA LYS A 320 -16.97 12.75 0.29
C LYS A 320 -17.24 11.28 -0.03
N ARG A 321 -17.17 10.89 -1.30
CA ARG A 321 -17.40 9.51 -1.73
C ARG A 321 -16.32 8.57 -1.19
N VAL A 322 -15.04 8.92 -1.36
CA VAL A 322 -13.91 8.15 -0.80
C VAL A 322 -14.04 8.08 0.73
N LYS A 323 -14.35 9.21 1.38
CA LYS A 323 -14.57 9.26 2.83
C LYS A 323 -15.69 8.34 3.30
N THR A 324 -16.80 8.28 2.57
CA THR A 324 -17.92 7.39 2.90
C THR A 324 -17.47 5.93 2.98
N VAL A 325 -16.66 5.46 2.03
CA VAL A 325 -16.16 4.08 2.04
C VAL A 325 -15.13 3.86 3.15
N VAL A 326 -14.22 4.82 3.38
CA VAL A 326 -13.26 4.75 4.49
C VAL A 326 -13.97 4.66 5.84
N ASP A 327 -14.99 5.49 6.06
CA ASP A 327 -15.78 5.51 7.30
C ASP A 327 -16.54 4.19 7.50
N TRP A 328 -17.10 3.59 6.43
CA TRP A 328 -17.70 2.25 6.51
C TRP A 328 -16.69 1.20 6.96
N CYS A 329 -15.47 1.24 6.43
CA CYS A 329 -14.41 0.31 6.80
C CYS A 329 -13.99 0.49 8.27
N ILE A 330 -13.74 1.72 8.71
CA ILE A 330 -13.35 2.02 10.09
C ILE A 330 -14.46 1.63 11.07
N LYS A 331 -15.71 1.99 10.78
CA LYS A 331 -16.88 1.64 11.60
C LYS A 331 -17.04 0.13 11.79
N LYS A 332 -16.59 -0.67 10.82
CA LYS A 332 -16.63 -2.14 10.88
C LYS A 332 -15.34 -2.75 11.43
N GLY A 333 -14.43 -1.93 11.95
CA GLY A 333 -13.21 -2.36 12.63
C GLY A 333 -12.05 -2.71 11.69
N LEU A 334 -12.10 -2.33 10.42
CA LEU A 334 -10.98 -2.54 9.50
C LEU A 334 -9.90 -1.46 9.70
N TYR A 335 -8.63 -1.87 9.67
CA TYR A 335 -7.53 -0.95 9.41
C TYR A 335 -7.60 -0.51 7.95
N VAL A 336 -7.50 0.80 7.70
CA VAL A 336 -7.59 1.37 6.35
C VAL A 336 -6.26 2.00 5.95
N ILE A 337 -5.71 1.53 4.83
CA ILE A 337 -4.63 2.21 4.12
C ILE A 337 -5.25 3.03 3.00
N LEU A 338 -5.10 4.36 3.06
CA LEU A 338 -5.49 5.27 1.99
C LEU A 338 -4.22 5.83 1.35
N ASN A 339 -4.08 5.71 0.03
CA ASN A 339 -2.92 6.21 -0.69
C ASN A 339 -3.30 6.90 -2.01
N THR A 340 -2.38 7.73 -2.49
CA THR A 340 -2.37 8.18 -3.89
C THR A 340 -1.92 7.03 -4.78
N HIS A 341 -2.61 6.80 -5.89
CA HIS A 341 -2.31 5.81 -6.92
C HIS A 341 -2.49 6.46 -8.30
N HIS A 342 -1.71 6.07 -9.31
CA HIS A 342 -1.72 6.66 -10.67
C HIS A 342 -1.59 8.19 -10.80
N ASP A 343 -1.25 8.91 -9.72
CA ASP A 343 -1.08 10.37 -9.73
C ASP A 343 0.27 10.84 -10.27
N ASN A 344 1.01 9.96 -10.94
CA ASN A 344 2.28 10.33 -11.56
C ASN A 344 2.13 10.49 -13.07
N SER A 345 2.75 11.54 -13.60
CA SER A 345 2.84 11.81 -15.03
C SER A 345 3.82 10.85 -15.73
N GLY A 346 4.01 11.06 -17.04
CA GLY A 346 4.98 10.36 -17.88
C GLY A 346 6.20 11.23 -18.23
N ALA A 347 7.35 10.58 -18.46
CA ALA A 347 8.63 11.24 -18.73
C ALA A 347 8.63 12.22 -19.93
N ASN A 348 7.74 11.97 -20.89
CA ASN A 348 7.58 12.73 -22.14
C ASN A 348 6.71 13.98 -22.00
N ILE A 349 6.08 14.21 -20.85
CA ILE A 349 5.25 15.38 -20.58
C ILE A 349 6.12 16.46 -19.94
N PHE A 350 6.48 17.48 -20.72
CA PHE A 350 7.27 18.63 -20.23
C PHE A 350 6.89 19.93 -20.97
N PRO A 351 6.77 21.08 -20.26
CA PRO A 351 6.76 21.19 -18.81
C PRO A 351 5.53 20.49 -18.22
N LEU A 352 5.69 19.90 -17.03
CA LEU A 352 4.54 19.40 -16.27
C LEU A 352 3.59 20.58 -15.95
N LYS A 353 2.29 20.36 -16.13
CA LYS A 353 1.24 21.37 -15.92
C LYS A 353 0.26 20.91 -14.85
N TYR A 354 -0.44 21.88 -14.28
CA TYR A 354 -1.60 21.66 -13.42
C TYR A 354 -2.52 20.54 -13.95
N GLY A 355 -2.95 19.66 -13.03
CA GLY A 355 -3.84 18.54 -13.32
C GLY A 355 -3.13 17.29 -13.84
N GLN A 356 -1.81 17.30 -14.04
CA GLN A 356 -1.05 16.15 -14.56
C GLN A 356 -0.36 15.33 -13.47
N GLY A 357 -0.71 15.57 -12.20
CA GLY A 357 -0.11 14.88 -11.07
C GLY A 357 1.32 15.34 -10.77
N TYR A 358 2.21 14.40 -10.44
CA TYR A 358 3.62 14.67 -10.15
C TYR A 358 4.57 13.87 -11.05
N TYR A 359 5.82 14.31 -11.17
CA TYR A 359 6.88 13.50 -11.78
C TYR A 359 8.17 13.65 -10.96
N PRO A 360 8.84 12.54 -10.57
CA PRO A 360 9.96 12.61 -9.63
C PRO A 360 11.26 12.99 -10.35
N LEU A 361 11.35 14.19 -10.91
CA LEU A 361 12.59 14.76 -11.45
C LEU A 361 12.66 16.25 -11.12
N ASN A 362 13.87 16.81 -11.01
CA ASN A 362 14.07 18.23 -10.71
C ASN A 362 13.45 19.14 -11.77
N LYS A 363 13.43 18.70 -13.03
CA LYS A 363 12.81 19.47 -14.12
C LYS A 363 11.30 19.73 -13.91
N ASP A 364 10.64 18.87 -13.13
CA ASP A 364 9.19 18.90 -12.89
C ASP A 364 8.83 19.25 -11.42
N ILE A 365 9.83 19.64 -10.62
CA ILE A 365 9.71 19.73 -9.15
C ILE A 365 8.70 20.80 -8.72
N GLU A 366 8.69 21.97 -9.37
CA GLU A 366 7.83 23.08 -8.96
C GLU A 366 6.33 22.73 -9.05
N GLU A 367 5.92 22.00 -10.07
CA GLU A 367 4.52 21.57 -10.23
C GLU A 367 4.22 20.35 -9.36
N SER A 368 5.17 19.41 -9.28
CA SER A 368 5.04 18.19 -8.48
C SER A 368 4.86 18.51 -6.98
N GLU A 369 5.66 19.41 -6.43
CA GLU A 369 5.56 19.82 -5.02
C GLU A 369 4.23 20.53 -4.72
N LYS A 370 3.76 21.39 -5.64
CA LYS A 370 2.44 22.05 -5.52
C LYS A 370 1.33 21.02 -5.51
N PHE A 371 1.33 20.07 -6.44
CA PHE A 371 0.36 18.99 -6.49
C PHE A 371 0.37 18.19 -5.18
N ILE A 372 1.53 17.66 -4.80
CA ILE A 372 1.69 16.77 -3.64
C ILE A 372 1.26 17.45 -2.35
N TYR A 373 1.77 18.64 -2.07
CA TYR A 373 1.47 19.33 -0.83
C TYR A 373 -0.01 19.70 -0.72
N ASN A 374 -0.62 20.25 -1.79
CA ASN A 374 -2.01 20.72 -1.72
C ASN A 374 -3.02 19.57 -1.70
N VAL A 375 -2.77 18.47 -2.42
CA VAL A 375 -3.61 17.26 -2.39
C VAL A 375 -3.55 16.62 -1.00
N TRP A 376 -2.36 16.33 -0.49
CA TRP A 376 -2.22 15.68 0.82
C TRP A 376 -2.69 16.54 1.99
N LYS A 377 -2.62 17.87 1.89
CA LYS A 377 -3.21 18.77 2.88
C LYS A 377 -4.73 18.66 2.95
N GLN A 378 -5.41 18.52 1.82
CA GLN A 378 -6.86 18.34 1.80
C GLN A 378 -7.25 16.95 2.30
N ILE A 379 -6.53 15.91 1.88
CA ILE A 379 -6.71 14.54 2.37
C ILE A 379 -6.52 14.51 3.90
N SER A 380 -5.43 15.08 4.43
CA SER A 380 -5.20 15.05 5.88
C SER A 380 -6.34 15.72 6.66
N ILE A 381 -6.83 16.87 6.21
CA ILE A 381 -7.98 17.55 6.83
C ILE A 381 -9.24 16.68 6.78
N ALA A 382 -9.56 16.12 5.61
CA ALA A 382 -10.80 15.34 5.42
C ALA A 382 -10.83 14.05 6.25
N PHE A 383 -9.68 13.39 6.42
CA PHE A 383 -9.57 12.10 7.09
C PHE A 383 -9.08 12.18 8.54
N ASN A 384 -9.01 13.38 9.13
CA ASN A 384 -8.42 13.57 10.46
C ASN A 384 -9.14 12.74 11.55
N ASN A 385 -10.47 12.78 11.61
CA ASN A 385 -11.20 12.31 12.79
C ASN A 385 -11.65 10.84 12.78
N GLY A 386 -11.37 10.07 11.71
CA GLY A 386 -11.57 8.61 11.68
C GLY A 386 -12.94 8.08 12.16
N ILE A 387 -14.02 8.83 11.93
CA ILE A 387 -15.37 8.54 12.46
C ILE A 387 -16.03 7.38 11.71
#